data_AF-A0AAI8VJY9-F1
#
_entry.id   AF-A0AAI8VJY9-F1
#
_cell.length_a   1.000
_cell.length_b   1.000
_cell.length_c   1.000
_cell.angle_alpha   90.00
_cell.angle_beta   90.00
_cell.angle_gamma   90.00
#
_symmetry.space_group_name_H-M   'P 1'
#
loop_
_entity.id
_entity.type
_entity.pdbx_description
1 polymer ?
#
loop_
_entity_poly.entity_id
_entity_poly.type
_entity_poly.pdbx_seq_one_letter_code
_entity_poly.pdbx_strand_id
1 'polypeptide(L)'
;MLEFKSYDEIDVGESPIVVLGCGHFFTGETLDGLVGMTEVYTTDNEGEFNGLADGLAMVDKVPFCPDCKRPIRQFATRRYNRVINRAVLDETSKRFITKGREDLEDLEKRLAAVENTLDSTRLNLNSIAEPEAIDTIPQRRYSDAFILSKTAKALQHSMDVAHQPMKKLLDVILTRQRSVHPGPLTSQLNKLSLAPGLPAFDKRITLGAWLVQIKVQEIALRDMFSVTRDSALIPTPWGSPHQHTVLFLRDCEALIAQAREAFLSRIAIAAILSFAKVSQQLSPIPSFSLQLLFVLTLPNYRLEAWYCHTHPGITTDTATDRPDRALFVRELLTTALEMCDKLPVEQTLALRKSVEAIMRLYEGPRYEIVTPEELAAIKTAMFAIGECGMPMEVAPCPECGAPVGGRSHQLVEGASRATNME
;
A
#
# COMPACT_ATOMS: atom_id res chain seq x y z
N MET A 1 23.47 37.24 22.10
CA MET A 1 24.30 37.38 23.31
C MET A 1 23.38 37.91 24.39
N LEU A 2 23.28 37.26 25.56
CA LEU A 2 22.43 37.77 26.65
C LEU A 2 23.19 38.90 27.35
N GLU A 3 22.72 40.13 27.27
CA GLU A 3 23.31 41.26 28.00
C GLU A 3 22.73 41.31 29.42
N PHE A 4 23.59 41.09 30.42
CA PHE A 4 23.20 41.15 31.84
C PHE A 4 23.37 42.57 32.39
N LYS A 5 22.56 43.50 31.88
CA LYS A 5 22.49 44.89 32.40
C LYS A 5 21.47 44.97 33.54
N SER A 6 21.74 45.86 34.51
CA SER A 6 20.78 46.14 35.58
C SER A 6 19.61 46.97 35.04
N TYR A 7 18.44 46.92 35.70
CA TYR A 7 17.23 47.61 35.24
C TYR A 7 17.45 49.12 35.04
N ASP A 8 18.31 49.71 35.88
CA ASP A 8 18.61 51.15 35.86
C ASP A 8 19.42 51.59 34.64
N GLU A 9 20.05 50.64 33.93
CA GLU A 9 20.90 50.88 32.76
C GLU A 9 20.17 50.67 31.43
N ILE A 10 18.88 50.31 31.46
CA ILE A 10 18.09 50.01 30.27
C ILE A 10 17.18 51.20 29.98
N ASP A 11 17.39 51.85 28.84
CA ASP A 11 16.43 52.82 28.33
C ASP A 11 15.19 52.10 27.80
N VAL A 12 14.08 52.22 28.53
CA VAL A 12 12.78 51.64 28.16
C VAL A 12 12.22 52.28 26.87
N GLY A 13 12.69 53.48 26.51
CA GLY A 13 12.34 54.16 25.26
C GLY A 13 12.99 53.55 24.03
N GLU A 14 14.22 53.04 24.15
CA GLU A 14 14.96 52.40 23.05
C GLU A 14 14.66 50.90 22.98
N SER A 15 14.61 50.20 24.12
CA SER A 15 14.41 48.74 24.19
C SER A 15 13.25 48.38 25.13
N PRO A 16 12.00 48.24 24.64
CA PRO A 16 10.85 48.00 25.51
C PRO A 16 10.94 46.65 26.22
N ILE A 17 10.45 46.59 27.46
CA ILE A 17 10.46 45.38 28.28
C ILE A 17 9.24 44.52 27.96
N VAL A 18 9.46 43.23 27.75
CA VAL A 18 8.40 42.25 27.52
C VAL A 18 8.33 41.29 28.70
N VAL A 19 7.15 41.23 29.32
CA VAL A 19 6.85 40.30 30.42
C VAL A 19 6.23 39.04 29.84
N LEU A 20 6.85 37.88 30.10
CA LEU A 20 6.32 36.58 29.70
C LEU A 20 5.27 36.09 30.68
N GLY A 21 4.39 35.18 30.24
CA GLY A 21 3.34 34.59 31.08
C GLY A 21 3.86 33.74 32.25
N CYS A 22 5.17 33.50 32.34
CA CYS A 22 5.82 32.85 33.49
C CYS A 22 6.30 33.84 34.57
N GLY A 23 6.15 35.15 34.36
CA GLY A 23 6.57 36.20 35.29
C GLY A 23 7.99 36.74 35.07
N HIS A 24 8.79 36.11 34.20
CA HIS A 24 10.11 36.61 33.81
C HIS A 24 9.98 37.71 32.75
N PHE A 25 10.84 38.71 32.83
CA PHE A 25 10.86 39.85 31.92
C PHE A 25 12.23 39.97 31.24
N PHE A 26 12.22 40.42 29.98
CA PHE A 26 13.42 40.59 29.17
C PHE A 26 13.26 41.82 28.28
N THR A 27 14.36 42.35 27.77
CA THR A 27 14.32 43.39 26.73
C THR A 27 13.82 42.81 25.40
N GLY A 28 13.11 43.63 24.63
CA GLY A 28 12.58 43.26 23.32
C GLY A 28 13.65 42.73 22.37
N GLU A 29 14.82 43.38 22.32
CA GLU A 29 15.95 42.97 21.47
C GLU A 29 16.44 41.55 21.79
N THR A 30 16.59 41.25 23.09
CA THR A 30 17.05 39.93 23.55
C THR A 30 16.04 38.84 23.18
N LEU A 31 14.75 39.08 23.43
CA LEU A 31 13.70 38.12 23.10
C LEU A 31 13.48 37.99 21.59
N ASP A 32 13.60 39.07 20.83
CA ASP A 32 13.41 39.05 19.37
C ASP A 32 14.46 38.17 18.69
N GLY A 33 15.72 38.25 19.14
CA GLY A 33 16.79 37.37 18.67
C GLY A 33 16.62 35.92 19.12
N LEU A 34 16.11 35.67 20.33
CA LEU A 34 15.87 34.32 20.85
C LEU A 34 14.66 33.61 20.23
N VAL A 35 13.60 34.36 19.95
CA VAL A 35 12.37 33.85 19.35
C VAL A 35 12.53 33.72 17.83
N GLY A 36 13.47 34.44 17.21
CA GLY A 36 13.72 34.37 15.77
C GLY A 36 12.76 35.25 14.98
N MET A 37 12.55 36.50 15.40
CA MET A 37 11.62 37.42 14.71
C MET A 37 12.04 37.70 13.25
N THR A 38 13.33 37.67 12.96
CA THR A 38 13.91 37.81 11.61
C THR A 38 13.57 36.65 10.68
N GLU A 39 13.12 35.50 11.19
CA GLU A 39 12.65 34.36 10.39
C GLU A 39 11.22 34.53 9.86
N VAL A 40 10.47 35.48 10.44
CA VAL A 40 9.05 35.71 10.17
C VAL A 40 8.79 37.10 9.61
N TYR A 41 9.67 38.06 9.88
CA TYR A 41 9.58 39.44 9.41
C TYR A 41 10.86 39.83 8.66
N THR A 42 10.71 40.61 7.59
CA THR A 42 11.83 41.24 6.90
C THR A 42 12.19 42.56 7.58
N THR A 43 13.49 42.78 7.79
CA THR A 43 14.04 44.01 8.35
C THR A 43 14.60 44.90 7.24
N ASP A 44 14.39 46.20 7.34
CA ASP A 44 15.02 47.19 6.47
C ASP A 44 16.45 47.53 6.89
N ASN A 45 17.14 48.31 6.06
CA ASN A 45 18.51 48.77 6.33
C ASN A 45 18.62 49.61 7.63
N GLU A 46 17.49 50.09 8.15
CA GLU A 46 17.38 50.86 9.40
C GLU A 46 17.01 49.97 10.61
N GLY A 47 16.80 48.67 10.42
CA GLY A 47 16.46 47.72 11.48
C GLY A 47 14.96 47.56 11.77
N GLU A 48 14.10 48.33 11.09
CA GLU A 48 12.64 48.26 11.26
C GLU A 48 11.99 47.12 10.47
N PHE A 49 10.91 46.54 11.02
CA PHE A 49 10.19 45.42 10.40
C PHE A 49 9.17 45.90 9.36
N ASN A 50 9.53 45.86 8.07
CA ASN A 50 8.67 46.40 7.00
C ASN A 50 7.80 45.37 6.28
N GLY A 51 7.99 44.07 6.55
CA GLY A 51 7.28 43.05 5.80
C GLY A 51 7.30 41.67 6.43
N LEU A 52 6.55 40.76 5.81
CA LEU A 52 6.52 39.35 6.15
C LEU A 52 7.66 38.62 5.44
N ALA A 53 8.47 37.89 6.20
CA ALA A 53 9.41 36.94 5.61
C ALA A 53 8.67 35.69 5.11
N ASP A 54 8.96 35.29 3.87
CA ASP A 54 8.38 34.13 3.20
C ASP A 54 9.15 32.85 3.62
N GLY A 55 9.05 32.50 4.90
CA GLY A 55 9.71 31.32 5.45
C GLY A 55 8.83 30.08 5.32
N LEU A 56 9.17 29.19 4.38
CA LEU A 56 8.59 27.83 4.23
C LEU A 56 9.27 26.78 5.12
N ALA A 57 10.37 27.13 5.79
CA ALA A 57 11.11 26.20 6.62
C ALA A 57 10.31 25.83 7.89
N MET A 58 10.24 24.54 8.23
CA MET A 58 9.71 24.12 9.53
C MET A 58 10.52 24.78 10.64
N VAL A 59 9.84 25.34 11.63
CA VAL A 59 10.50 25.87 12.83
C VAL A 59 10.88 24.69 13.72
N ASP A 60 12.15 24.60 14.08
CA ASP A 60 12.68 23.41 14.78
C ASP A 60 12.15 23.27 16.21
N LYS A 61 11.80 24.38 16.89
CA LYS A 61 11.39 24.37 18.31
C LYS A 61 10.42 25.51 18.67
N VAL A 62 9.46 25.20 19.55
CA VAL A 62 8.61 26.22 20.19
C VAL A 62 9.47 27.08 21.12
N PRO A 63 9.38 28.42 21.03
CA PRO A 63 10.19 29.30 21.86
C PRO A 63 9.86 29.14 23.35
N PHE A 64 10.90 29.17 24.17
CA PHE A 64 10.82 28.95 25.62
C PHE A 64 11.46 30.12 26.38
N CYS A 65 11.05 30.29 27.63
CA CYS A 65 11.66 31.26 28.53
C CYS A 65 13.10 30.84 28.88
N PRO A 66 14.10 31.73 28.76
CA PRO A 66 15.50 31.43 29.10
C PRO A 66 15.71 30.92 30.53
N ASP A 67 15.01 31.50 31.50
CA ASP A 67 15.22 31.19 32.92
C ASP A 67 14.51 29.91 33.36
N CYS A 68 13.22 29.79 33.03
CA CYS A 68 12.40 28.68 33.52
C CYS A 68 12.12 27.58 32.48
N LYS A 69 12.57 27.75 31.24
CA LYS A 69 12.38 26.82 30.11
C LYS A 69 10.91 26.49 29.78
N ARG A 70 9.95 27.24 30.35
CA ARG A 70 8.53 27.09 30.01
C ARG A 70 8.26 27.64 28.61
N PRO A 71 7.45 26.96 27.78
CA PRO A 71 7.09 27.47 26.45
C PRO A 71 6.33 28.78 26.58
N ILE A 72 6.65 29.72 25.69
CA ILE A 72 5.99 31.02 25.66
C ILE A 72 4.56 30.83 25.15
N ARG A 73 3.57 31.28 25.95
CA ARG A 73 2.15 31.11 25.62
C ARG A 73 1.68 32.18 24.63
N GLN A 74 0.90 31.79 23.64
CA GLN A 74 0.36 32.67 22.57
C GLN A 74 -0.36 33.92 23.10
N PHE A 75 -1.07 33.79 24.23
CA PHE A 75 -1.86 34.88 24.82
C PHE A 75 -1.05 35.84 25.70
N ALA A 76 0.15 35.44 26.13
CA ALA A 76 0.96 36.27 27.02
C ALA A 76 1.60 37.46 26.28
N THR A 77 1.95 37.29 25.01
CA THR A 77 2.65 38.31 24.22
C THR A 77 2.08 38.36 22.80
N ARG A 78 1.37 39.45 22.45
CA ARG A 78 0.82 39.62 21.10
C ARG A 78 1.89 39.74 20.01
N ARG A 79 3.06 40.31 20.33
CA ARG A 79 4.22 40.48 19.41
C ARG A 79 4.69 39.15 18.81
N TYR A 80 4.88 38.14 19.65
CA TYR A 80 5.42 36.83 19.24
C TYR A 80 4.37 35.83 18.77
N ASN A 81 3.09 36.20 18.77
CA ASN A 81 1.97 35.30 18.51
C ASN A 81 2.15 34.52 17.19
N ARG A 82 2.66 35.19 16.16
CA ARG A 82 2.87 34.56 14.85
C ARG A 82 3.94 33.46 14.87
N VAL A 83 5.10 33.76 15.45
CA VAL A 83 6.21 32.79 15.56
C VAL A 83 5.76 31.59 16.40
N ILE A 84 5.07 31.86 17.52
CA ILE A 84 4.54 30.83 18.41
C ILE A 84 3.48 29.98 17.69
N ASN A 85 2.51 30.59 16.98
CA ASN A 85 1.49 29.85 16.24
C ASN A 85 2.12 28.98 15.15
N ARG A 86 3.12 29.49 14.43
CA ARG A 86 3.85 28.71 13.42
C ARG A 86 4.56 27.52 14.07
N ALA A 87 5.31 27.74 15.15
CA ALA A 87 6.01 26.66 15.84
C ALA A 87 5.05 25.61 16.44
N VAL A 88 3.92 26.03 16.99
CA VAL A 88 2.89 25.12 17.49
C VAL A 88 2.26 24.31 16.35
N LEU A 89 1.93 24.94 15.22
CA LEU A 89 1.40 24.24 14.05
C LEU A 89 2.41 23.21 13.51
N ASP A 90 3.68 23.60 13.38
CA ASP A 90 4.74 22.70 12.90
C ASP A 90 4.96 21.53 13.87
N GLU A 91 4.96 21.78 15.18
CA GLU A 91 5.10 20.71 16.19
C GLU A 91 3.90 19.76 16.18
N THR A 92 2.68 20.28 16.09
CA THR A 92 1.48 19.43 15.99
C THR A 92 1.47 18.61 14.70
N SER A 93 1.88 19.20 13.58
CA SER A 93 2.03 18.52 12.29
C SER A 93 3.05 17.39 12.38
N LYS A 94 4.21 17.66 12.98
CA LYS A 94 5.26 16.68 13.18
C LYS A 94 4.79 15.52 14.05
N ARG A 95 4.20 15.80 15.21
CA ARG A 95 3.67 14.77 16.12
C ARG A 95 2.62 13.91 15.43
N PHE A 96 1.75 14.53 14.66
CA PHE A 96 0.72 13.84 13.90
C PHE A 96 1.31 12.89 12.85
N ILE A 97 2.27 13.36 12.05
CA ILE A 97 2.95 12.54 11.04
C ILE A 97 3.72 11.39 11.69
N THR A 98 4.44 11.66 12.78
CA THR A 98 5.19 10.63 13.52
C THR A 98 4.25 9.56 14.06
N LYS A 99 3.15 9.96 14.70
CA LYS A 99 2.14 9.03 15.19
C LYS A 99 1.50 8.21 14.06
N GLY A 100 1.10 8.85 12.97
CA GLY A 100 0.52 8.14 11.82
C GLY A 100 1.49 7.14 11.19
N ARG A 101 2.81 7.41 11.22
CA ARG A 101 3.84 6.47 10.79
C ARG A 101 3.98 5.29 11.76
N GLU A 102 3.97 5.55 13.05
CA GLU A 102 4.01 4.52 14.10
C GLU A 102 2.78 3.60 14.03
N ASP A 103 1.58 4.18 13.88
CA ASP A 103 0.33 3.44 13.73
C ASP A 103 0.34 2.58 12.45
N LEU A 104 0.90 3.10 11.34
CA LEU A 104 1.06 2.32 10.11
C LEU A 104 2.06 1.17 10.26
N GLU A 105 3.18 1.38 10.95
CA GLU A 105 4.16 0.34 11.23
C GLU A 105 3.57 -0.76 12.14
N ASP A 106 2.73 -0.39 13.12
CA ASP A 106 1.99 -1.35 13.95
C ASP A 106 1.02 -2.19 13.11
N LEU A 107 0.27 -1.55 12.20
CA LEU A 107 -0.62 -2.26 11.28
C LEU A 107 0.13 -3.25 10.38
N GLU A 108 1.32 -2.89 9.87
CA GLU A 108 2.16 -3.79 9.07
C GLU A 108 2.68 -4.98 9.90
N LYS A 109 3.07 -4.76 11.17
CA LYS A 109 3.47 -5.84 12.08
C LYS A 109 2.31 -6.79 12.37
N ARG A 110 1.11 -6.24 12.63
CA ARG A 110 -0.11 -7.02 12.83
C ARG A 110 -0.51 -7.79 11.57
N LEU A 111 -0.28 -7.25 10.39
CA LEU A 111 -0.49 -7.95 9.11
C LEU A 111 0.39 -9.19 8.99
N ALA A 112 1.69 -9.06 9.31
CA ALA A 112 2.61 -10.20 9.31
C ALA A 112 2.22 -11.26 10.37
N ALA A 113 1.73 -10.82 11.54
CA ALA A 113 1.19 -11.74 12.55
C ALA A 113 -0.03 -12.51 12.02
N VAL A 114 -0.97 -11.82 11.37
CA VAL A 114 -2.15 -12.46 10.76
C VAL A 114 -1.74 -13.48 9.68
N GLU A 115 -0.79 -13.15 8.81
CA GLU A 115 -0.26 -14.08 7.79
C GLU A 115 0.28 -15.36 8.44
N ASN A 116 1.13 -15.23 9.47
CA ASN A 116 1.68 -16.37 10.21
C ASN A 116 0.61 -17.21 10.95
N THR A 117 -0.42 -16.56 11.53
CA THR A 117 -1.52 -17.29 12.18
C THR A 117 -2.36 -18.06 11.16
N LEU A 118 -2.60 -17.48 9.98
CA LEU A 118 -3.33 -18.16 8.92
C LEU A 118 -2.52 -19.35 8.40
N ASP A 119 -1.22 -19.20 8.17
CA ASP A 119 -0.35 -20.30 7.71
C ASP A 119 -0.22 -21.43 8.74
N SER A 120 -0.04 -21.11 10.02
CA SER A 120 0.05 -22.13 11.10
C SER A 120 -1.27 -22.85 11.34
N THR A 121 -2.41 -22.17 11.22
CA THR A 121 -3.73 -22.81 11.35
C THR A 121 -4.08 -23.72 10.17
N ARG A 122 -3.47 -23.53 8.98
CA ARG A 122 -3.63 -24.45 7.82
C ARG A 122 -3.13 -25.84 8.13
N LEU A 123 -1.99 -25.96 8.81
CA LEU A 123 -1.40 -27.26 9.16
C LEU A 123 -2.32 -28.07 10.08
N ASN A 124 -3.09 -27.38 10.94
CA ASN A 124 -4.02 -28.01 11.87
C ASN A 124 -5.37 -28.39 11.22
N LEU A 125 -5.82 -27.69 10.17
CA LEU A 125 -7.09 -27.99 9.49
C LEU A 125 -7.08 -29.32 8.74
N ASN A 126 -5.91 -29.79 8.30
CA ASN A 126 -5.76 -31.12 7.70
C ASN A 126 -6.03 -32.27 8.70
N SER A 127 -6.24 -31.97 9.99
CA SER A 127 -6.40 -32.96 11.07
C SER A 127 -7.78 -32.97 11.74
N ILE A 128 -8.73 -32.11 11.34
CA ILE A 128 -10.06 -32.01 12.00
C ILE A 128 -11.17 -32.38 11.02
N ALA A 129 -11.74 -33.57 11.23
CA ALA A 129 -12.91 -34.09 10.51
C ALA A 129 -14.15 -34.00 11.40
N GLU A 130 -14.76 -32.83 11.57
CA GLU A 130 -16.11 -32.74 12.13
C GLU A 130 -17.00 -31.72 11.39
N PRO A 131 -18.27 -32.07 11.04
CA PRO A 131 -19.07 -31.33 10.05
C PRO A 131 -19.95 -30.21 10.65
N GLU A 132 -19.99 -30.02 11.97
CA GLU A 132 -20.99 -29.15 12.62
C GLU A 132 -20.50 -27.71 12.91
N ALA A 133 -19.24 -27.39 12.62
CA ALA A 133 -18.64 -26.07 12.90
C ALA A 133 -18.39 -25.20 11.64
N ILE A 134 -18.89 -25.62 10.47
CA ILE A 134 -18.51 -25.11 9.15
C ILE A 134 -18.81 -23.61 8.94
N ASP A 135 -19.91 -23.08 9.50
CA ASP A 135 -20.25 -21.65 9.36
C ASP A 135 -19.48 -20.73 10.32
N THR A 136 -19.02 -21.24 11.47
CA THR A 136 -18.38 -20.42 12.52
C THR A 136 -16.85 -20.42 12.45
N ILE A 137 -16.25 -21.46 11.87
CA ILE A 137 -14.80 -21.60 11.67
C ILE A 137 -14.23 -20.43 10.83
N PRO A 138 -14.74 -20.11 9.64
CA PRO A 138 -14.20 -19.01 8.84
C PRO A 138 -14.40 -17.64 9.48
N GLN A 139 -15.51 -17.39 10.20
CA GLN A 139 -15.69 -16.12 10.92
C GLN A 139 -14.68 -15.95 12.07
N ARG A 140 -14.37 -17.03 12.80
CA ARG A 140 -13.36 -17.02 13.87
C ARG A 140 -11.93 -16.97 13.32
N ARG A 141 -11.68 -17.59 12.17
CA ARG A 141 -10.35 -17.65 11.56
C ARG A 141 -9.93 -16.33 10.92
N TYR A 142 -10.88 -15.59 10.32
CA TYR A 142 -10.62 -14.29 9.72
C TYR A 142 -11.02 -13.11 10.63
N SER A 143 -11.35 -13.34 11.90
CA SER A 143 -11.73 -12.25 12.83
C SER A 143 -10.61 -11.22 12.99
N ASP A 144 -9.37 -11.68 13.09
CA ASP A 144 -8.21 -10.83 13.31
C ASP A 144 -7.89 -10.01 12.05
N ALA A 145 -8.05 -10.62 10.87
CA ALA A 145 -7.98 -9.95 9.57
C ALA A 145 -9.08 -8.87 9.45
N PHE A 146 -10.31 -9.17 9.86
CA PHE A 146 -11.41 -8.21 9.84
C PHE A 146 -11.20 -7.04 10.79
N ILE A 147 -10.75 -7.30 12.02
CA ILE A 147 -10.39 -6.28 13.00
C ILE A 147 -9.27 -5.41 12.44
N LEU A 148 -8.24 -6.02 11.83
CA LEU A 148 -7.13 -5.29 11.23
C LEU A 148 -7.59 -4.35 10.11
N SER A 149 -8.43 -4.85 9.19
CA SER A 149 -9.06 -4.06 8.12
C SER A 149 -9.88 -2.89 8.68
N LYS A 150 -10.68 -3.13 9.73
CA LYS A 150 -11.45 -2.08 10.40
C LYS A 150 -10.55 -1.04 11.06
N THR A 151 -9.46 -1.46 11.70
CA THR A 151 -8.49 -0.53 12.30
C THR A 151 -7.75 0.31 11.25
N ALA A 152 -7.43 -0.27 10.09
CA ALA A 152 -6.82 0.46 8.97
C ALA A 152 -7.78 1.53 8.41
N LYS A 153 -9.06 1.20 8.23
CA LYS A 153 -10.09 2.18 7.84
C LYS A 153 -10.28 3.28 8.88
N ALA A 154 -10.25 2.94 10.17
CA ALA A 154 -10.32 3.92 11.24
C ALA A 154 -9.11 4.88 11.21
N LEU A 155 -7.90 4.35 10.95
CA LEU A 155 -6.72 5.18 10.77
C LEU A 155 -6.89 6.14 9.59
N GLN A 156 -7.32 5.64 8.42
CA GLN A 156 -7.59 6.47 7.24
C GLN A 156 -8.57 7.62 7.57
N HIS A 157 -9.69 7.31 8.22
CA HIS A 157 -10.66 8.34 8.61
C HIS A 157 -10.10 9.33 9.62
N SER A 158 -9.33 8.85 10.61
CA SER A 158 -8.68 9.73 11.60
C SER A 158 -7.68 10.68 10.94
N MET A 159 -6.99 10.22 9.90
CA MET A 159 -6.06 11.05 9.13
C MET A 159 -6.81 12.12 8.35
N ASP A 160 -7.90 11.75 7.66
CA ASP A 160 -8.71 12.70 6.90
C ASP A 160 -9.35 13.79 7.79
N VAL A 161 -9.84 13.42 8.99
CA VAL A 161 -10.49 14.35 9.92
C VAL A 161 -9.47 15.27 10.62
N ALA A 162 -8.42 14.70 11.21
CA ALA A 162 -7.45 15.47 11.98
C ALA A 162 -6.58 16.37 11.10
N HIS A 163 -6.35 15.96 9.84
CA HIS A 163 -5.59 16.75 8.89
C HIS A 163 -6.45 17.82 8.19
N GLN A 164 -7.79 17.76 8.25
CA GLN A 164 -8.67 18.72 7.57
C GLN A 164 -8.36 20.19 7.91
N PRO A 165 -8.12 20.59 9.18
CA PRO A 165 -7.78 21.98 9.51
C PRO A 165 -6.37 22.37 9.06
N MET A 166 -5.39 21.48 9.22
CA MET A 166 -4.00 21.76 8.82
C MET A 166 -3.84 21.83 7.30
N LYS A 167 -4.53 20.94 6.57
CA LYS A 167 -4.63 20.99 5.11
C LYS A 167 -5.23 22.30 4.62
N LYS A 168 -6.33 22.75 5.22
CA LYS A 168 -6.94 24.06 4.91
C LYS A 168 -5.96 25.20 5.15
N LEU A 169 -5.23 25.18 6.26
CA LEU A 169 -4.22 26.20 6.54
C LEU A 169 -3.06 26.18 5.54
N LEU A 170 -2.55 24.99 5.20
CA LEU A 170 -1.49 24.81 4.21
C LEU A 170 -1.95 25.27 2.81
N ASP A 171 -3.15 24.88 2.38
CA ASP A 171 -3.73 25.29 1.10
C ASP A 171 -3.90 26.82 1.03
N VAL A 172 -4.31 27.46 2.14
CA VAL A 172 -4.41 28.92 2.23
C VAL A 172 -3.04 29.60 2.17
N ILE A 173 -2.02 29.05 2.84
CA ILE A 173 -0.64 29.54 2.77
C ILE A 173 -0.11 29.47 1.33
N LEU A 174 -0.29 28.31 0.67
CA LEU A 174 0.11 28.09 -0.72
C LEU A 174 -0.64 29.03 -1.69
N THR A 175 -1.94 29.27 -1.45
CA THR A 175 -2.74 30.18 -2.28
C THR A 175 -2.31 31.63 -2.12
N ARG A 176 -1.99 32.07 -0.89
CA ARG A 176 -1.42 33.40 -0.65
C ARG A 176 -0.08 33.58 -1.34
N GLN A 177 0.80 32.58 -1.29
CA GLN A 177 2.09 32.65 -1.97
C GLN A 177 1.95 32.80 -3.49
N ARG A 178 0.98 32.11 -4.11
CA ARG A 178 0.66 32.27 -5.54
C ARG A 178 0.17 33.68 -5.90
N SER A 179 -0.45 34.40 -4.96
CA SER A 179 -0.97 35.76 -5.20
C SER A 179 0.07 36.87 -4.99
N VAL A 180 1.10 36.64 -4.17
CA VAL A 180 2.08 37.67 -3.79
C VAL A 180 3.25 37.77 -4.78
N HIS A 181 3.54 36.70 -5.52
CA HIS A 181 4.56 36.71 -6.57
C HIS A 181 3.88 36.47 -7.93
N PRO A 182 3.82 37.45 -8.86
CA PRO A 182 3.45 37.22 -10.27
C PRO A 182 4.70 37.02 -11.16
N GLY A 183 5.75 36.40 -10.61
CA GLY A 183 6.98 36.13 -11.35
C GLY A 183 6.85 34.95 -12.33
N PRO A 184 7.77 34.79 -13.29
CA PRO A 184 7.69 33.70 -14.26
C PRO A 184 7.64 32.35 -13.54
N LEU A 185 6.65 31.52 -13.92
CA LEU A 185 6.29 30.21 -13.35
C LEU A 185 7.51 29.32 -13.03
N THR A 186 8.57 29.40 -13.84
CA THR A 186 9.79 28.58 -13.70
C THR A 186 10.62 28.90 -12.45
N SER A 187 10.72 30.17 -12.06
CA SER A 187 11.44 30.57 -10.83
C SER A 187 10.66 30.25 -9.56
N GLN A 188 9.33 30.26 -9.65
CA GLN A 188 8.40 29.91 -8.57
C GLN A 188 8.34 28.40 -8.35
N LEU A 189 8.33 27.63 -9.44
CA LEU A 189 8.47 26.17 -9.40
C LEU A 189 9.77 25.78 -8.70
N ASN A 190 10.89 26.44 -9.00
CA ASN A 190 12.18 26.14 -8.38
C ASN A 190 12.29 26.54 -6.90
N LYS A 191 11.59 27.58 -6.44
CA LYS A 191 11.51 27.94 -5.00
C LYS A 191 10.56 27.05 -4.21
N LEU A 192 9.54 26.51 -4.88
CA LEU A 192 8.69 25.43 -4.36
C LEU A 192 9.34 24.05 -4.54
N SER A 193 10.44 23.94 -5.29
CA SER A 193 11.21 22.71 -5.49
C SER A 193 12.02 22.30 -4.25
N LEU A 194 11.42 22.38 -3.07
CA LEU A 194 11.42 21.21 -2.19
C LEU A 194 10.52 20.14 -2.85
N ALA A 195 11.03 19.60 -3.95
CA ALA A 195 10.53 18.62 -4.91
C ALA A 195 9.04 18.72 -5.34
N PRO A 196 8.73 18.93 -6.64
CA PRO A 196 7.48 18.45 -7.22
C PRO A 196 7.49 16.92 -7.14
N GLY A 197 7.02 16.37 -6.03
CA GLY A 197 7.24 14.95 -5.72
C GLY A 197 7.50 14.63 -4.26
N LEU A 198 7.41 15.58 -3.32
CA LEU A 198 7.06 15.18 -1.95
C LEU A 198 5.58 14.78 -1.96
N PRO A 199 5.25 13.47 -1.89
CA PRO A 199 3.86 13.09 -1.65
C PRO A 199 3.43 13.83 -0.40
N ALA A 200 2.28 14.53 -0.46
CA ALA A 200 1.68 15.08 0.75
C ALA A 200 1.75 13.97 1.80
N PHE A 201 2.53 14.15 2.87
CA PHE A 201 2.87 13.05 3.79
C PHE A 201 1.59 12.36 4.32
N ASP A 202 0.52 13.14 4.42
CA ASP A 202 -0.86 12.73 4.60
C ASP A 202 -1.30 11.60 3.63
N LYS A 203 -1.18 11.82 2.31
CA LYS A 203 -1.49 10.82 1.27
C LYS A 203 -0.65 9.55 1.41
N ARG A 204 0.59 9.65 1.88
CA ARG A 204 1.44 8.45 2.10
C ARG A 204 0.89 7.57 3.22
N ILE A 205 0.37 8.17 4.28
CA ILE A 205 -0.19 7.42 5.42
C ILE A 205 -1.58 6.89 5.07
N THR A 206 -2.45 7.70 4.45
CA THR A 206 -3.80 7.26 4.07
C THR A 206 -3.78 6.16 3.01
N LEU A 207 -3.00 6.32 1.93
CA LEU A 207 -2.85 5.29 0.90
C LEU A 207 -2.06 4.08 1.40
N GLY A 208 -1.15 4.27 2.36
CA GLY A 208 -0.46 3.17 3.03
C GLY A 208 -1.41 2.32 3.89
N ALA A 209 -2.31 2.95 4.65
CA ALA A 209 -3.34 2.25 5.42
C ALA A 209 -4.30 1.48 4.50
N TRP A 210 -4.68 2.07 3.36
CA TRP A 210 -5.48 1.38 2.36
C TRP A 210 -4.73 0.20 1.71
N LEU A 211 -3.43 0.34 1.45
CA LEU A 211 -2.60 -0.78 1.00
C LEU A 211 -2.59 -1.94 2.01
N VAL A 212 -2.53 -1.65 3.31
CA VAL A 212 -2.66 -2.70 4.34
C VAL A 212 -4.00 -3.40 4.23
N GLN A 213 -5.10 -2.66 4.06
CA GLN A 213 -6.42 -3.26 3.85
C GLN A 213 -6.44 -4.20 2.63
N ILE A 214 -5.85 -3.78 1.51
CA ILE A 214 -5.73 -4.62 0.30
C ILE A 214 -4.90 -5.87 0.59
N LYS A 215 -3.76 -5.75 1.27
CA LYS A 215 -2.94 -6.92 1.64
C LYS A 215 -3.68 -7.90 2.55
N VAL A 216 -4.50 -7.40 3.50
CA VAL A 216 -5.34 -8.27 4.33
C VAL A 216 -6.33 -9.05 3.46
N GLN A 217 -6.98 -8.38 2.51
CA GLN A 217 -7.89 -9.04 1.56
C GLN A 217 -7.15 -10.04 0.66
N GLU A 218 -5.94 -9.73 0.19
CA GLU A 218 -5.08 -10.65 -0.58
C GLU A 218 -4.80 -11.94 0.20
N ILE A 219 -4.38 -11.83 1.46
CA ILE A 219 -4.08 -12.98 2.32
C ILE A 219 -5.34 -13.81 2.56
N ALA A 220 -6.46 -13.16 2.88
CA ALA A 220 -7.73 -13.84 3.11
C ALA A 220 -8.24 -14.57 1.85
N LEU A 221 -8.19 -13.91 0.68
CA LEU A 221 -8.56 -14.52 -0.60
C LEU A 221 -7.66 -15.70 -0.94
N ARG A 222 -6.33 -15.58 -0.75
CA ARG A 222 -5.38 -16.67 -1.00
C ARG A 222 -5.66 -17.90 -0.15
N ASP A 223 -5.91 -17.70 1.14
CA ASP A 223 -6.24 -18.78 2.05
C ASP A 223 -7.58 -19.42 1.66
N MET A 224 -8.60 -18.61 1.34
CA MET A 224 -9.91 -19.08 0.89
C MET A 224 -9.82 -19.93 -0.39
N PHE A 225 -9.10 -19.46 -1.43
CA PHE A 225 -8.88 -20.22 -2.68
C PHE A 225 -8.10 -21.52 -2.48
N SER A 226 -7.29 -21.59 -1.43
CA SER A 226 -6.55 -22.81 -1.10
C SER A 226 -7.46 -23.80 -0.38
N VAL A 227 -8.20 -23.36 0.64
CA VAL A 227 -9.16 -24.20 1.38
C VAL A 227 -10.23 -24.78 0.46
N THR A 228 -10.78 -24.00 -0.48
CA THR A 228 -11.79 -24.48 -1.43
C THR A 228 -11.24 -25.50 -2.43
N ARG A 229 -9.93 -25.47 -2.70
CA ARG A 229 -9.27 -26.42 -3.60
C ARG A 229 -9.04 -27.77 -2.92
N ASP A 230 -8.73 -27.73 -1.63
CA ASP A 230 -8.43 -28.90 -0.82
C ASP A 230 -9.71 -29.53 -0.20
N SER A 231 -10.80 -28.76 -0.07
CA SER A 231 -12.08 -29.24 0.48
C SER A 231 -13.26 -28.55 -0.22
N ALA A 232 -13.91 -29.27 -1.13
CA ALA A 232 -14.97 -28.75 -2.01
C ALA A 232 -16.31 -28.41 -1.33
N LEU A 233 -16.42 -28.45 0.01
CA LEU A 233 -17.70 -28.45 0.74
C LEU A 233 -17.84 -27.38 1.83
N ILE A 234 -16.93 -26.41 1.95
CA ILE A 234 -17.05 -25.35 2.97
C ILE A 234 -17.68 -24.08 2.35
N PRO A 235 -18.97 -23.78 2.61
CA PRO A 235 -19.54 -22.47 2.30
C PRO A 235 -18.81 -21.38 3.08
N THR A 236 -18.33 -20.37 2.38
CA THR A 236 -17.62 -19.23 2.98
C THR A 236 -18.62 -18.18 3.47
N PRO A 237 -18.43 -17.55 4.66
CA PRO A 237 -19.36 -16.56 5.23
C PRO A 237 -19.60 -15.31 4.40
N TRP A 238 -18.82 -15.14 3.34
CA TRP A 238 -18.71 -13.93 2.53
C TRP A 238 -19.36 -14.11 1.15
N GLY A 239 -20.17 -15.14 0.91
CA GLY A 239 -20.66 -15.43 -0.45
C GLY A 239 -19.56 -16.01 -1.33
N SER A 240 -19.72 -15.97 -2.67
CA SER A 240 -18.80 -16.67 -3.56
C SER A 240 -17.40 -16.03 -3.59
N PRO A 241 -16.30 -16.82 -3.56
CA PRO A 241 -14.92 -16.35 -3.70
C PRO A 241 -14.71 -15.37 -4.86
N HIS A 242 -15.44 -15.60 -5.94
CA HIS A 242 -15.41 -14.78 -7.14
C HIS A 242 -15.93 -13.36 -6.91
N GLN A 243 -17.05 -13.17 -6.21
CA GLN A 243 -17.61 -11.82 -5.97
C GLN A 243 -16.62 -10.93 -5.18
N HIS A 244 -15.97 -11.49 -4.16
CA HIS A 244 -14.98 -10.77 -3.36
C HIS A 244 -13.72 -10.43 -4.16
N THR A 245 -13.33 -11.30 -5.09
CA THR A 245 -12.21 -11.04 -6.00
C THR A 245 -12.52 -9.86 -6.93
N VAL A 246 -13.75 -9.75 -7.44
CA VAL A 246 -14.14 -8.61 -8.31
C VAL A 246 -14.04 -7.28 -7.57
N LEU A 247 -14.60 -7.22 -6.36
CA LEU A 247 -14.53 -6.01 -5.52
C LEU A 247 -13.07 -5.66 -5.17
N PHE A 248 -12.26 -6.65 -4.85
CA PHE A 248 -10.83 -6.49 -4.57
C PHE A 248 -10.03 -5.92 -5.75
N LEU A 249 -10.28 -6.42 -6.97
CA LEU A 249 -9.59 -5.93 -8.17
C LEU A 249 -9.93 -4.46 -8.43
N ARG A 250 -11.18 -4.06 -8.20
CA ARG A 250 -11.61 -2.66 -8.30
C ARG A 250 -10.94 -1.77 -7.24
N ASP A 251 -10.88 -2.24 -5.99
CA ASP A 251 -10.18 -1.53 -4.90
C ASP A 251 -8.70 -1.31 -5.25
N CYS A 252 -8.04 -2.32 -5.82
CA CYS A 252 -6.66 -2.24 -6.29
C CYS A 252 -6.48 -1.21 -7.40
N GLU A 253 -7.34 -1.19 -8.42
CA GLU A 253 -7.26 -0.22 -9.51
C GLU A 253 -7.41 1.22 -9.00
N ALA A 254 -8.37 1.44 -8.10
CA ALA A 254 -8.59 2.75 -7.49
C ALA A 254 -7.37 3.18 -6.65
N LEU A 255 -6.75 2.27 -5.88
CA LEU A 255 -5.52 2.57 -5.13
C LEU A 255 -4.36 2.88 -6.07
N ILE A 256 -4.19 2.13 -7.17
CA ILE A 256 -3.15 2.35 -8.17
C ILE A 256 -3.30 3.73 -8.80
N ALA A 257 -4.52 4.13 -9.18
CA ALA A 257 -4.79 5.44 -9.75
C ALA A 257 -4.41 6.57 -8.78
N GLN A 258 -4.89 6.51 -7.53
CA GLN A 258 -4.59 7.53 -6.51
C GLN A 258 -3.11 7.57 -6.12
N ALA A 259 -2.44 6.42 -6.06
CA ALA A 259 -1.01 6.36 -5.78
C ALA A 259 -0.17 6.96 -6.92
N ARG A 260 -0.60 6.78 -8.18
CA ARG A 260 0.04 7.42 -9.35
C ARG A 260 -0.14 8.94 -9.33
N GLU A 261 -1.35 9.43 -9.05
CA GLU A 261 -1.61 10.87 -8.89
C GLU A 261 -0.77 11.50 -7.77
N ALA A 262 -0.50 10.74 -6.71
CA ALA A 262 0.31 11.18 -5.58
C ALA A 262 1.83 10.96 -5.76
N PHE A 263 2.28 10.45 -6.90
CA PHE A 263 3.68 10.07 -7.17
C PHE A 263 4.27 9.07 -6.15
N LEU A 264 3.43 8.21 -5.56
CA LEU A 264 3.81 7.22 -4.54
C LEU A 264 4.13 5.87 -5.18
N SER A 265 5.29 5.79 -5.85
CA SER A 265 5.64 4.63 -6.67
C SER A 265 5.66 3.31 -5.90
N ARG A 266 6.13 3.31 -4.65
CA ARG A 266 6.22 2.08 -3.83
C ARG A 266 4.85 1.49 -3.48
N ILE A 267 3.87 2.34 -3.18
CA ILE A 267 2.51 1.90 -2.84
C ILE A 267 1.82 1.38 -4.09
N ALA A 268 1.98 2.07 -5.22
CA ALA A 268 1.46 1.63 -6.51
C ALA A 268 2.04 0.26 -6.94
N ILE A 269 3.37 0.07 -6.85
CA ILE A 269 4.01 -1.23 -7.18
C ILE A 269 3.46 -2.35 -6.28
N ALA A 270 3.35 -2.11 -4.97
CA ALA A 270 2.81 -3.10 -4.04
C ALA A 270 1.35 -3.46 -4.38
N ALA A 271 0.52 -2.48 -4.72
CA ALA A 271 -0.86 -2.71 -5.14
C ALA A 271 -0.96 -3.51 -6.46
N ILE A 272 -0.10 -3.20 -7.44
CA ILE A 272 -0.01 -3.95 -8.71
C ILE A 272 0.39 -5.41 -8.45
N LEU A 273 1.35 -5.65 -7.55
CA LEU A 273 1.74 -7.01 -7.15
C LEU A 273 0.57 -7.77 -6.51
N SER A 274 -0.17 -7.14 -5.60
CA SER A 274 -1.36 -7.72 -4.97
C SER A 274 -2.46 -8.04 -5.99
N PHE A 275 -2.71 -7.13 -6.94
CA PHE A 275 -3.65 -7.32 -8.05
C PHE A 275 -3.26 -8.53 -8.91
N ALA A 276 -1.99 -8.60 -9.33
CA ALA A 276 -1.49 -9.69 -10.15
C ALA A 276 -1.63 -11.03 -9.42
N LYS A 277 -1.16 -11.15 -8.17
CA LYS A 277 -1.24 -12.41 -7.40
C LYS A 277 -2.66 -12.96 -7.29
N VAL A 278 -3.64 -12.11 -7.00
CA VAL A 278 -5.03 -12.55 -6.87
C VAL A 278 -5.62 -12.90 -8.24
N SER A 279 -5.31 -12.13 -9.28
CA SER A 279 -5.78 -12.44 -10.64
C SER A 279 -5.25 -13.77 -11.18
N GLN A 280 -4.05 -14.20 -10.77
CA GLN A 280 -3.49 -15.50 -11.13
C GLN A 280 -4.29 -16.67 -10.55
N GLN A 281 -4.84 -16.51 -9.34
CA GLN A 281 -5.62 -17.57 -8.68
C GLN A 281 -6.99 -17.79 -9.33
N LEU A 282 -7.42 -16.85 -10.15
CA LEU A 282 -8.63 -16.92 -10.94
C LEU A 282 -8.30 -17.57 -12.29
N SER A 283 -8.28 -18.91 -12.35
CA SER A 283 -8.16 -19.62 -13.63
C SER A 283 -9.18 -19.10 -14.65
N PRO A 284 -8.86 -19.08 -15.97
CA PRO A 284 -9.84 -18.75 -16.99
C PRO A 284 -10.93 -19.82 -16.99
N ILE A 285 -12.05 -19.52 -16.33
CA ILE A 285 -13.26 -20.31 -16.49
C ILE A 285 -13.73 -20.03 -17.93
N PRO A 286 -13.98 -21.05 -18.77
CA PRO A 286 -14.55 -20.82 -20.10
C PRO A 286 -15.82 -19.99 -19.94
N SER A 287 -15.92 -18.95 -20.77
CA SER A 287 -16.90 -17.86 -20.79
C SER A 287 -18.37 -18.29 -20.74
N PHE A 288 -18.65 -19.59 -20.87
CA PHE A 288 -19.99 -20.18 -20.84
C PHE A 288 -20.58 -20.33 -19.42
N SER A 289 -19.75 -20.43 -18.37
CA SER A 289 -20.25 -20.72 -17.01
C SER A 289 -20.61 -19.46 -16.21
N LEU A 290 -20.10 -18.29 -16.61
CA LEU A 290 -20.41 -17.01 -15.97
C LEU A 290 -21.79 -16.49 -16.38
N GLN A 291 -22.25 -16.71 -17.62
CA GLN A 291 -23.58 -16.26 -18.05
C GLN A 291 -24.71 -16.92 -17.26
N LEU A 292 -24.60 -18.21 -16.93
CA LEU A 292 -25.65 -18.90 -16.16
C LEU A 292 -25.65 -18.51 -14.68
N LEU A 293 -24.48 -18.30 -14.07
CA LEU A 293 -24.36 -17.83 -12.68
C LEU A 293 -24.77 -16.35 -12.52
N PHE A 294 -24.48 -15.52 -13.51
CA PHE A 294 -24.83 -14.09 -13.50
C PHE A 294 -26.33 -13.85 -13.64
N VAL A 295 -27.04 -14.71 -14.37
CA VAL A 295 -28.50 -14.61 -14.57
C VAL A 295 -29.31 -15.22 -13.41
N LEU A 296 -28.77 -16.22 -12.71
CA LEU A 296 -29.52 -16.95 -11.67
C LEU A 296 -29.33 -16.42 -10.23
N THR A 297 -28.31 -15.60 -9.95
CA THR A 297 -28.05 -15.10 -8.58
C THR A 297 -28.00 -13.58 -8.47
N LEU A 298 -29.09 -12.90 -8.84
CA LEU A 298 -29.39 -11.57 -8.30
C LEU A 298 -30.69 -11.65 -7.50
N PRO A 299 -30.63 -11.25 -6.23
CA PRO A 299 -31.16 -9.91 -5.97
C PRO A 299 -30.22 -9.18 -5.04
N ASN A 300 -29.23 -8.44 -5.54
CA ASN A 300 -28.43 -7.57 -4.68
C ASN A 300 -28.00 -6.25 -5.35
N TYR A 301 -29.00 -5.49 -5.81
CA TYR A 301 -28.92 -4.03 -5.98
C TYR A 301 -28.40 -3.30 -4.71
N ARG A 302 -28.49 -3.91 -3.53
CA ARG A 302 -28.07 -3.32 -2.25
C ARG A 302 -26.55 -3.24 -2.02
N LEU A 303 -25.75 -4.16 -2.57
CA LEU A 303 -24.30 -4.19 -2.29
C LEU A 303 -23.52 -3.19 -3.13
N GLU A 304 -23.88 -3.04 -4.42
CA GLU A 304 -23.35 -1.97 -5.28
C GLU A 304 -23.73 -0.59 -4.74
N ALA A 305 -24.98 -0.40 -4.29
CA ALA A 305 -25.43 0.84 -3.68
C ALA A 305 -24.67 1.17 -2.39
N TRP A 306 -24.47 0.19 -1.48
CA TRP A 306 -23.68 0.38 -0.26
C TRP A 306 -22.22 0.72 -0.57
N TYR A 307 -21.62 0.05 -1.55
CA TYR A 307 -20.22 0.27 -1.92
C TYR A 307 -20.01 1.64 -2.58
N CYS A 308 -20.89 2.04 -3.51
CA CYS A 308 -20.88 3.37 -4.13
C CYS A 308 -21.12 4.48 -3.09
N HIS A 309 -21.86 4.21 -2.01
CA HIS A 309 -22.00 5.13 -0.88
C HIS A 309 -20.73 5.22 -0.01
N THR A 310 -19.97 4.13 0.15
CA THR A 310 -18.69 4.15 0.89
C THR A 310 -17.52 4.73 0.10
N HIS A 311 -17.60 4.76 -1.24
CA HIS A 311 -16.54 5.23 -2.13
C HIS A 311 -17.10 6.07 -3.30
N PRO A 312 -17.41 7.37 -3.09
CA PRO A 312 -17.97 8.22 -4.13
C PRO A 312 -16.91 8.59 -5.19
N GLY A 313 -17.14 8.21 -6.45
CA GLY A 313 -16.31 8.60 -7.60
C GLY A 313 -15.83 7.47 -8.53
N ILE A 314 -16.17 6.21 -8.26
CA ILE A 314 -15.75 5.05 -9.05
C ILE A 314 -16.82 4.74 -10.12
N THR A 315 -16.45 4.71 -11.40
CA THR A 315 -17.34 4.37 -12.52
C THR A 315 -17.61 2.86 -12.60
N THR A 316 -18.72 2.48 -13.24
CA THR A 316 -19.24 1.11 -13.38
C THR A 316 -18.56 0.26 -14.45
N ASP A 317 -17.47 0.74 -15.06
CA ASP A 317 -16.72 -0.04 -16.06
C ASP A 317 -15.88 -1.10 -15.33
N THR A 318 -16.48 -2.26 -15.15
CA THR A 318 -15.88 -3.35 -14.38
C THR A 318 -14.75 -4.05 -15.14
N ALA A 319 -13.63 -4.30 -14.45
CA ALA A 319 -12.54 -5.18 -14.90
C ALA A 319 -12.98 -6.65 -15.14
N THR A 320 -14.22 -7.00 -14.77
CA THR A 320 -14.80 -8.31 -15.03
C THR A 320 -15.13 -8.57 -16.50
N ASP A 321 -15.37 -7.53 -17.30
CA ASP A 321 -15.83 -7.69 -18.69
C ASP A 321 -14.72 -7.59 -19.75
N ARG A 322 -13.45 -7.38 -19.34
CA ARG A 322 -12.34 -7.35 -20.32
C ARG A 322 -11.98 -8.77 -20.76
N PRO A 323 -12.04 -9.07 -22.08
CA PRO A 323 -11.71 -10.39 -22.61
C PRO A 323 -10.24 -10.79 -22.37
N ASP A 324 -9.35 -9.82 -22.13
CA ASP A 324 -7.90 -10.05 -22.02
C ASP A 324 -7.29 -9.59 -20.68
N ARG A 325 -7.76 -10.13 -19.55
CA ARG A 325 -7.22 -9.80 -18.22
C ARG A 325 -5.70 -10.05 -18.11
N ALA A 326 -5.19 -11.08 -18.77
CA ALA A 326 -3.76 -11.38 -18.78
C ALA A 326 -2.92 -10.30 -19.48
N LEU A 327 -3.43 -9.69 -20.56
CA LEU A 327 -2.77 -8.57 -21.22
C LEU A 327 -2.74 -7.33 -20.32
N PHE A 328 -3.86 -7.02 -19.68
CA PHE A 328 -3.95 -5.90 -18.76
C PHE A 328 -3.01 -6.02 -17.55
N VAL A 329 -2.91 -7.22 -16.95
CA VAL A 329 -1.94 -7.48 -15.86
C VAL A 329 -0.51 -7.27 -16.35
N ARG A 330 -0.18 -7.71 -17.57
CA ARG A 330 1.14 -7.49 -18.16
C ARG A 330 1.44 -6.00 -18.34
N GLU A 331 0.50 -5.21 -18.84
CA GLU A 331 0.64 -3.74 -18.95
C GLU A 331 0.85 -3.06 -17.60
N LEU A 332 0.16 -3.52 -16.55
CA LEU A 332 0.37 -3.02 -15.20
C LEU A 332 1.76 -3.40 -14.66
N LEU A 333 2.21 -4.63 -14.90
CA LEU A 333 3.53 -5.10 -14.47
C LEU A 333 4.68 -4.38 -15.21
N THR A 334 4.54 -4.09 -16.50
CA THR A 334 5.51 -3.26 -17.23
C THR A 334 5.55 -1.83 -16.67
N THR A 335 4.39 -1.24 -16.39
CA THR A 335 4.30 0.05 -15.71
C THR A 335 5.00 0.02 -14.34
N ALA A 336 4.85 -1.07 -13.58
CA ALA A 336 5.52 -1.23 -12.29
C ALA A 336 7.05 -1.31 -12.42
N LEU A 337 7.58 -1.94 -13.48
CA LEU A 337 9.02 -1.97 -13.76
C LEU A 337 9.57 -0.57 -14.09
N GLU A 338 8.87 0.20 -14.92
CA GLU A 338 9.24 1.59 -15.21
C GLU A 338 9.25 2.47 -13.94
N MET A 339 8.35 2.19 -13.00
CA MET A 339 8.30 2.86 -11.71
C MET A 339 9.45 2.44 -10.79
N CYS A 340 9.93 1.19 -10.91
CA CYS A 340 11.13 0.73 -10.21
C CYS A 340 12.39 1.43 -10.72
N ASP A 341 12.51 1.66 -12.02
CA ASP A 341 13.69 2.33 -12.62
C ASP A 341 13.86 3.78 -12.13
N LYS A 342 12.78 4.42 -11.67
CA LYS A 342 12.77 5.78 -11.13
C LYS A 342 13.11 5.87 -9.63
N LEU A 343 13.32 4.74 -8.95
CA LEU A 343 13.56 4.67 -7.50
C LEU A 343 15.03 4.36 -7.15
N PRO A 344 15.53 4.77 -5.97
CA PRO A 344 16.89 4.47 -5.53
C PRO A 344 17.12 2.94 -5.33
N VAL A 345 18.33 2.48 -5.65
CA VAL A 345 18.63 1.06 -5.98
C VAL A 345 18.46 0.09 -4.80
N GLU A 346 18.83 0.46 -3.58
CA GLU A 346 18.95 -0.48 -2.44
C GLU A 346 17.62 -1.12 -2.01
N GLN A 347 16.53 -0.36 -1.99
CA GLN A 347 15.20 -0.86 -1.59
C GLN A 347 14.36 -1.37 -2.77
N THR A 348 14.84 -1.14 -3.99
CA THR A 348 14.13 -1.45 -5.23
C THR A 348 14.45 -2.86 -5.73
N LEU A 349 15.62 -3.41 -5.39
CA LEU A 349 16.05 -4.74 -5.86
C LEU A 349 15.07 -5.86 -5.48
N ALA A 350 14.55 -5.86 -4.25
CA ALA A 350 13.60 -6.87 -3.79
C ALA A 350 12.23 -6.74 -4.46
N LEU A 351 11.74 -5.50 -4.63
CA LEU A 351 10.47 -5.22 -5.31
C LEU A 351 10.57 -5.59 -6.80
N ARG A 352 11.64 -5.20 -7.47
CA ARG A 352 11.89 -5.52 -8.87
C ARG A 352 11.94 -7.02 -9.11
N LYS A 353 12.69 -7.78 -8.29
CA LYS A 353 12.71 -9.25 -8.35
C LYS A 353 11.31 -9.85 -8.19
N SER A 354 10.49 -9.28 -7.31
CA SER A 354 9.11 -9.72 -7.10
C SER A 354 8.23 -9.44 -8.32
N VAL A 355 8.35 -8.26 -8.94
CA VAL A 355 7.62 -7.90 -10.17
C VAL A 355 8.05 -8.80 -11.33
N GLU A 356 9.35 -9.00 -11.53
CA GLU A 356 9.89 -9.88 -12.57
C GLU A 356 9.46 -11.34 -12.36
N ALA A 357 9.46 -11.84 -11.12
CA ALA A 357 8.99 -13.18 -10.79
C ALA A 357 7.52 -13.37 -11.16
N ILE A 358 6.65 -12.41 -10.84
CA ILE A 358 5.24 -12.47 -11.20
C ILE A 358 5.07 -12.32 -12.71
N MET A 359 5.80 -11.42 -13.37
CA MET A 359 5.73 -11.23 -14.82
C MET A 359 6.03 -12.53 -15.58
N ARG A 360 7.01 -13.31 -15.12
CA ARG A 360 7.30 -14.65 -15.68
C ARG A 360 6.11 -15.61 -15.60
N LEU A 361 5.25 -15.49 -14.59
CA LEU A 361 4.04 -16.33 -14.46
C LEU A 361 2.98 -16.00 -15.51
N TYR A 362 3.03 -14.80 -16.12
CA TYR A 362 2.10 -14.34 -17.15
C TYR A 362 2.64 -14.46 -18.59
N GLU A 363 3.88 -14.96 -18.77
CA GLU A 363 4.53 -15.06 -20.08
C GLU A 363 4.04 -16.24 -20.95
N GLY A 364 3.04 -17.00 -20.49
CA GLY A 364 2.47 -18.14 -21.22
C GLY A 364 3.35 -19.40 -21.16
N PRO A 365 2.91 -20.53 -21.75
CA PRO A 365 3.68 -21.75 -21.78
C PRO A 365 4.96 -21.52 -22.61
N ARG A 366 6.11 -21.62 -21.96
CA ARG A 366 7.40 -21.63 -22.64
C ARG A 366 7.62 -23.03 -23.23
N TYR A 367 7.66 -23.12 -24.55
CA TYR A 367 8.28 -24.26 -25.20
C TYR A 367 9.79 -24.05 -25.11
N GLU A 368 10.41 -24.57 -24.07
CA GLU A 368 11.86 -24.74 -24.07
C GLU A 368 12.20 -25.83 -25.10
N ILE A 369 13.26 -25.60 -25.88
CA ILE A 369 13.72 -26.58 -26.86
C ILE A 369 14.16 -27.80 -26.08
N VAL A 370 13.42 -28.91 -26.21
CA VAL A 370 13.78 -30.19 -25.59
C VAL A 370 15.19 -30.53 -26.04
N THR A 371 16.10 -30.69 -25.09
CA THR A 371 17.50 -30.98 -25.40
C THR A 371 17.60 -32.33 -26.14
N PRO A 372 18.63 -32.53 -26.99
CA PRO A 372 18.81 -33.81 -27.66
C PRO A 372 18.96 -34.99 -26.68
N GLU A 373 19.47 -34.72 -25.47
CA GLU A 373 19.58 -35.69 -24.38
C GLU A 373 18.21 -36.09 -23.82
N GLU A 374 17.33 -35.11 -23.55
CA GLU A 374 15.95 -35.38 -23.12
C GLU A 374 15.15 -36.09 -24.21
N LEU A 375 15.31 -35.71 -25.48
CA LEU A 375 14.69 -36.41 -26.60
C LEU A 375 15.18 -37.86 -26.73
N ALA A 376 16.46 -38.12 -26.48
CA ALA A 376 17.00 -39.47 -26.47
C ALA A 376 16.42 -40.30 -25.30
N ALA A 377 16.34 -39.71 -24.10
CA ALA A 377 15.74 -40.36 -22.94
C ALA A 377 14.25 -40.69 -23.15
N ILE A 378 13.48 -39.78 -23.75
CA ILE A 378 12.08 -40.02 -24.09
C ILE A 378 11.97 -41.16 -25.11
N LYS A 379 12.82 -41.18 -26.15
CA LYS A 379 12.81 -42.25 -27.16
C LYS A 379 13.15 -43.62 -26.58
N THR A 380 14.12 -43.71 -25.68
CA THR A 380 14.47 -44.97 -24.99
C THR A 380 13.35 -45.46 -24.07
N ALA A 381 12.55 -44.56 -23.50
CA ALA A 381 11.41 -44.93 -22.65
C ALA A 381 10.17 -45.38 -23.45
N MET A 382 10.11 -45.14 -24.76
CA MET A 382 8.99 -45.49 -25.61
C MET A 382 9.13 -46.89 -26.19
N PHE A 383 8.09 -47.72 -26.03
CA PHE A 383 8.00 -49.03 -26.69
C PHE A 383 6.64 -49.18 -27.36
N ALA A 384 6.61 -49.89 -28.49
CA ALA A 384 5.40 -50.21 -29.21
C ALA A 384 4.97 -51.66 -28.93
N ILE A 385 3.68 -51.88 -28.75
CA ILE A 385 3.10 -53.22 -28.64
C ILE A 385 2.65 -53.60 -30.05
N GLY A 386 3.31 -54.60 -30.63
CA GLY A 386 3.21 -54.92 -32.06
C GLY A 386 1.89 -55.57 -32.50
N GLU A 387 1.08 -56.08 -31.58
CA GLU A 387 -0.19 -56.74 -31.87
C GLU A 387 -1.38 -55.93 -31.33
N CYS A 388 -2.46 -55.87 -32.12
CA CYS A 388 -3.68 -55.22 -31.71
C CYS A 388 -4.32 -56.01 -30.55
N GLY A 389 -4.61 -55.33 -29.44
CA GLY A 389 -5.31 -55.95 -28.32
C GLY A 389 -4.76 -55.70 -26.92
N MET A 390 -3.87 -54.72 -26.69
CA MET A 390 -3.27 -54.44 -25.37
C MET A 390 -2.35 -55.59 -24.88
N PRO A 391 -1.41 -55.34 -23.96
CA PRO A 391 -0.38 -56.34 -23.66
C PRO A 391 -0.92 -57.51 -22.82
N MET A 392 -0.52 -58.71 -23.21
CA MET A 392 -0.86 -59.98 -22.55
C MET A 392 0.36 -60.69 -21.95
N GLU A 393 1.56 -60.24 -22.31
CA GLU A 393 2.83 -60.76 -21.83
C GLU A 393 3.71 -59.65 -21.25
N VAL A 394 4.55 -60.02 -20.29
CA VAL A 394 5.55 -59.15 -19.68
C VAL A 394 6.93 -59.62 -20.14
N ALA A 395 7.71 -58.71 -20.69
CA ALA A 395 9.08 -58.96 -21.13
C ALA A 395 10.03 -57.92 -20.50
N PRO A 396 11.32 -58.22 -20.32
CA PRO A 396 12.30 -57.22 -19.93
C PRO A 396 12.70 -56.34 -21.13
N CYS A 397 12.85 -55.04 -20.92
CA CYS A 397 13.37 -54.10 -21.92
C CYS A 397 14.83 -54.44 -22.26
N PRO A 398 15.21 -54.57 -23.55
CA PRO A 398 16.58 -54.91 -23.95
C PRO A 398 17.61 -53.81 -23.66
N GLU A 399 17.17 -52.56 -23.45
CA GLU A 399 18.07 -51.42 -23.20
C GLU A 399 18.29 -51.15 -21.71
N CYS A 400 17.23 -51.19 -20.89
CA CYS A 400 17.30 -50.83 -19.47
C CYS A 400 16.90 -51.94 -18.49
N GLY A 401 16.40 -53.09 -18.98
CA GLY A 401 15.98 -54.22 -18.15
C GLY A 401 14.66 -54.03 -17.39
N ALA A 402 14.00 -52.88 -17.50
CA ALA A 402 12.71 -52.63 -16.88
C ALA A 402 11.61 -53.56 -17.45
N PRO A 403 10.61 -53.97 -16.66
CA PRO A 403 9.49 -54.75 -17.18
C PRO A 403 8.67 -53.89 -18.15
N VAL A 404 8.39 -54.43 -19.34
CA VAL A 404 7.55 -53.82 -20.38
C VAL A 404 6.40 -54.76 -20.75
N GLY A 405 5.31 -54.20 -21.28
CA GLY A 405 4.11 -54.97 -21.60
C GLY A 405 3.11 -54.99 -20.43
N GLY A 406 2.58 -56.16 -20.09
CA GLY A 406 1.41 -56.27 -19.23
C GLY A 406 0.77 -57.66 -19.21
N ARG A 407 -0.26 -57.87 -18.38
CA ARG A 407 -1.06 -59.11 -18.37
C ARG A 407 -2.53 -58.77 -18.35
N SER A 408 -3.37 -59.62 -18.93
CA SER A 408 -4.82 -59.45 -18.95
C SER A 408 -5.25 -58.07 -19.48
N HIS A 409 -4.59 -57.59 -20.55
CA HIS A 409 -4.83 -56.28 -21.16
C HIS A 409 -4.49 -55.06 -20.26
N GLN A 410 -3.79 -55.27 -19.14
CA GLN A 410 -3.34 -54.21 -18.24
C GLN A 410 -1.83 -54.02 -18.33
N LEU A 411 -1.40 -52.77 -18.47
CA LEU A 411 0.00 -52.38 -18.47
C LEU A 411 0.64 -52.62 -17.10
N VAL A 412 1.95 -52.90 -17.11
CA VAL A 412 2.77 -52.91 -15.90
C VAL A 412 2.79 -51.55 -15.20
N GLU A 413 2.98 -51.55 -13.88
CA GLU A 413 3.03 -50.34 -13.07
C GLU A 413 4.13 -49.38 -13.57
N GLY A 414 3.77 -48.12 -13.78
CA GLY A 414 4.66 -47.09 -14.35
C GLY A 414 4.59 -46.93 -15.87
N ALA A 415 3.93 -47.83 -16.60
CA ALA A 415 3.66 -47.67 -18.03
C ALA A 415 2.25 -47.08 -18.27
N SER A 416 2.16 -46.10 -19.17
CA SER A 416 0.89 -45.48 -19.57
C SER A 416 0.75 -45.44 -21.09
N ARG A 417 -0.49 -45.53 -21.59
CA ARG A 417 -0.78 -45.49 -23.02
C ARG A 417 -0.64 -44.05 -23.53
N ALA A 418 0.12 -43.86 -24.60
CA ALA A 418 0.24 -42.58 -25.29
C ALA A 418 -0.97 -42.35 -26.20
N THR A 419 -2.01 -41.66 -25.71
CA THR A 419 -3.28 -41.45 -26.43
C THR A 419 -3.19 -40.54 -27.66
N ASN A 420 -2.08 -39.82 -27.84
CA ASN A 420 -1.89 -38.83 -28.92
C ASN A 420 -1.09 -39.38 -30.12
N MET A 421 -0.83 -40.70 -30.15
CA MET A 421 -0.06 -41.39 -31.22
C MET A 421 -0.91 -42.40 -32.01
N GLU A 422 -2.23 -42.35 -31.87
CA GLU A 422 -3.22 -43.05 -32.70
C GLU A 422 -3.66 -42.15 -33.86
#